data_AF-A0A9W6EBL7-F1
#
_entry.id   AF-A0A9W6EBL7-F1
#
_cell.length_a   1.000
_cell.length_b   1.000
_cell.length_c   1.000
_cell.angle_alpha   90.00
_cell.angle_beta   90.00
_cell.angle_gamma   90.00
#
_symmetry.space_group_name_H-M   'P 1'
#
loop_
_entity.id
_entity.type
_entity.pdbx_description
1 polymer ?
#
loop_
_entity_poly.entity_id
_entity_poly.type
_entity_poly.pdbx_seq_one_letter_code
_entity_poly.pdbx_strand_id
1 'polypeptide(L)'
;MGAGSSKPAAPADSKHVFSSSSPVQFSANFVDGLQSNTETDSARARSLELQIQERVAQELERLRAREQQTLAEIEKKLAEAKDTSSAPTYASAPSTASYYPPGSLNLDAPRIPFAGRENYYAAPPAAVEAAQQPINRELSRESVNSEIEELRAKLEGRKKLVEIDAGIEKARSDVVSCLRLNDRRPLDCWKEVEAFKKEVARLEEGFVDRIVG
;
A
#
# COMPACT_ATOMS: atom_id res chain seq x y z
N MET A 1 11.41 76.30 -9.36
CA MET A 1 10.31 75.91 -10.29
C MET A 1 10.78 74.65 -11.00
N GLY A 2 10.23 73.44 -10.92
CA GLY A 2 8.97 72.90 -10.43
C GLY A 2 8.68 71.70 -11.34
N ALA A 3 9.09 70.49 -10.96
CA ALA A 3 8.95 69.28 -11.77
C ALA A 3 7.48 68.84 -11.81
N GLY A 4 6.84 68.95 -12.98
CA GLY A 4 5.48 68.47 -13.21
C GLY A 4 5.47 66.99 -13.56
N SER A 5 5.10 66.15 -12.61
CA SER A 5 4.59 64.79 -12.84
C SER A 5 3.19 64.86 -13.46
N SER A 6 2.95 64.14 -14.55
CA SER A 6 1.61 63.93 -15.10
C SER A 6 1.41 62.47 -15.50
N LYS A 7 1.31 61.61 -14.49
CA LYS A 7 0.56 60.36 -14.59
C LYS A 7 -0.91 60.74 -14.33
N PRO A 8 -1.88 60.46 -15.21
CA PRO A 8 -3.27 60.72 -14.87
C PRO A 8 -3.64 59.82 -13.69
N ALA A 9 -4.14 60.47 -12.64
CA ALA A 9 -4.70 59.83 -11.46
C ALA A 9 -5.86 58.93 -11.89
N ALA A 10 -5.75 57.63 -11.58
CA ALA A 10 -6.86 56.71 -11.65
C ALA A 10 -7.88 57.10 -10.57
N PRO A 11 -9.16 57.30 -10.90
CA PRO A 11 -10.19 57.37 -9.87
C PRO A 11 -10.31 55.99 -9.22
N ALA A 12 -10.10 55.95 -7.91
CA ALA A 12 -10.47 54.84 -7.05
C ALA A 12 -12.01 54.73 -7.06
N ASP A 13 -12.54 53.83 -7.91
CA ASP A 13 -13.81 53.09 -7.78
C ASP A 13 -14.32 52.54 -9.13
N SER A 14 -13.45 51.96 -9.96
CA SER A 14 -13.89 51.16 -11.11
C SER A 14 -13.69 49.68 -10.83
N LYS A 15 -14.63 49.10 -10.07
CA LYS A 15 -14.74 47.64 -9.95
C LYS A 15 -15.10 47.09 -11.34
N HIS A 16 -14.11 46.60 -12.07
CA HIS A 16 -14.31 45.94 -13.37
C HIS A 16 -15.10 44.64 -13.17
N VAL A 17 -16.42 44.70 -13.32
CA VAL A 17 -17.28 43.52 -13.35
C VAL A 17 -17.32 43.05 -14.80
N PHE A 18 -16.51 42.03 -15.11
CA PHE A 18 -16.63 41.31 -16.38
C PHE A 18 -17.85 40.38 -16.30
N SER A 19 -19.02 40.87 -16.70
CA SER A 19 -20.15 40.00 -17.01
C SER A 19 -19.92 39.39 -18.39
N SER A 20 -19.48 38.13 -18.45
CA SER A 20 -19.46 37.36 -19.68
C SER A 20 -20.90 37.23 -20.21
N SER A 21 -21.23 37.98 -21.26
CA SER A 21 -22.58 38.01 -21.86
C SER A 21 -22.90 36.81 -22.76
N SER A 22 -22.10 35.74 -22.71
CA SER A 22 -22.49 34.46 -23.28
C SER A 22 -23.53 33.81 -22.38
N PRO A 23 -24.72 33.42 -22.88
CA PRO A 23 -25.64 32.62 -22.11
C PRO A 23 -24.91 31.36 -21.63
N VAL A 24 -24.73 31.21 -20.32
CA VAL A 24 -24.16 30.01 -19.74
C VAL A 24 -25.20 28.90 -19.90
N GLN A 25 -25.19 28.25 -21.06
CA GLN A 25 -26.01 27.08 -21.31
C GLN A 25 -25.35 25.90 -20.62
N PHE A 26 -25.87 25.56 -19.44
CA PHE A 26 -25.54 24.29 -18.81
C PHE A 26 -26.16 23.16 -19.61
N SER A 27 -25.45 22.04 -19.75
CA SER A 27 -26.02 20.87 -20.41
C SER A 27 -27.23 20.38 -19.63
N ALA A 28 -28.28 19.96 -20.34
CA ALA A 28 -29.50 19.44 -19.70
C ALA A 28 -29.19 18.30 -18.73
N ASN A 29 -28.20 17.46 -19.05
CA ASN A 29 -27.72 16.37 -18.18
C ASN A 29 -27.04 16.87 -16.90
N PHE A 30 -26.38 18.02 -16.93
CA PHE A 30 -25.78 18.62 -15.74
C PHE A 30 -26.83 19.30 -14.87
N VAL A 31 -27.80 19.98 -15.48
CA VAL A 31 -28.93 20.58 -14.75
C VAL A 31 -29.79 19.49 -14.12
N ASP A 32 -30.09 18.42 -14.85
CA ASP A 32 -30.80 17.24 -14.33
C ASP A 32 -29.99 16.52 -13.26
N GLY A 33 -28.67 16.43 -13.43
CA GLY A 33 -27.74 15.94 -12.40
C GLY A 33 -27.75 16.78 -11.13
N LEU A 34 -27.85 18.12 -11.23
CA LEU A 34 -27.96 19.01 -10.08
C LEU A 34 -29.36 19.03 -9.46
N GLN A 35 -30.42 18.89 -10.28
CA GLN A 35 -31.81 18.82 -9.83
C GLN A 35 -32.14 17.49 -9.15
N SER A 36 -31.52 16.40 -9.61
CA SER A 36 -31.63 15.08 -8.98
C SER A 36 -30.70 14.90 -7.78
N ASN A 37 -29.56 15.61 -7.72
CA ASN A 37 -28.63 15.56 -6.59
C ASN A 37 -28.74 16.79 -5.69
N THR A 38 -29.86 16.91 -4.97
CA THR A 38 -29.95 17.74 -3.76
C THR A 38 -29.31 17.08 -2.53
N GLU A 39 -28.61 15.98 -2.75
CA GLU A 39 -28.05 15.10 -1.73
C GLU A 39 -26.82 15.73 -1.06
N THR A 40 -26.84 15.70 0.28
CA THR A 40 -25.76 16.15 1.17
C THR A 40 -24.45 15.40 0.83
N ASP A 41 -23.29 15.97 1.16
CA ASP A 41 -21.95 15.40 0.89
C ASP A 41 -21.83 13.90 1.28
N SER A 42 -22.50 13.49 2.35
CA SER A 42 -22.55 12.08 2.79
C SER A 42 -23.23 11.13 1.81
N ALA A 43 -24.29 11.56 1.13
CA ALA A 43 -24.99 10.72 0.15
C ALA A 43 -24.20 10.63 -1.17
N ARG A 44 -23.51 11.71 -1.56
CA ARG A 44 -22.53 11.70 -2.67
C ARG A 44 -21.36 10.76 -2.40
N ALA A 45 -20.80 10.79 -1.20
CA ALA A 45 -19.72 9.90 -0.82
C ALA A 45 -20.15 8.43 -0.89
N ARG A 46 -21.38 8.11 -0.44
CA ARG A 46 -21.94 6.75 -0.51
C ARG A 46 -22.22 6.28 -1.93
N SER A 47 -22.72 7.13 -2.82
CA SER A 47 -22.97 6.74 -4.22
C SER A 47 -21.67 6.48 -4.98
N LEU A 48 -20.65 7.31 -4.76
CA LEU A 48 -19.31 7.06 -5.29
C LEU A 48 -18.71 5.76 -4.74
N GLU A 49 -18.82 5.53 -3.44
CA GLU A 49 -18.34 4.29 -2.81
C GLU A 49 -18.99 3.05 -3.41
N LEU A 50 -20.31 3.06 -3.63
CA LEU A 50 -21.02 1.97 -4.29
C LEU A 50 -20.54 1.75 -5.73
N GLN A 51 -20.32 2.82 -6.49
CA GLN A 51 -19.81 2.71 -7.86
C GLN A 51 -18.39 2.15 -7.90
N ILE A 52 -17.55 2.51 -6.92
CA ILE A 52 -16.20 1.95 -6.77
C ILE A 52 -16.29 0.46 -6.47
N GLN A 53 -17.16 0.05 -5.55
CA GLN A 53 -17.38 -1.36 -5.21
C GLN A 53 -17.83 -2.17 -6.42
N GLU A 54 -18.76 -1.65 -7.21
CA GLU A 54 -19.23 -2.31 -8.44
C GLU A 54 -18.10 -2.49 -9.46
N ARG A 55 -17.31 -1.44 -9.72
CA ARG A 55 -16.16 -1.52 -10.63
C ARG A 55 -15.12 -2.51 -10.14
N VAL A 56 -14.78 -2.48 -8.85
CA VAL A 56 -13.82 -3.42 -8.26
C VAL A 56 -14.33 -4.85 -8.37
N ALA A 57 -15.62 -5.09 -8.09
CA ALA A 57 -16.22 -6.41 -8.23
C ALA A 57 -16.17 -6.92 -9.67
N GLN A 58 -16.47 -6.06 -10.64
CA GLN A 58 -16.39 -6.38 -12.07
C GLN A 58 -14.96 -6.72 -12.52
N GLU A 59 -13.97 -5.94 -12.06
CA GLU A 59 -12.56 -6.22 -12.38
C GLU A 59 -12.06 -7.50 -11.71
N LEU A 60 -12.50 -7.79 -10.48
CA LEU A 60 -12.20 -9.06 -9.80
C LEU A 60 -12.79 -10.25 -10.53
N GLU A 61 -14.03 -10.16 -11.03
CA GLU A 61 -14.66 -11.20 -11.83
C GLU A 61 -13.91 -11.43 -13.15
N ARG A 62 -13.52 -10.33 -13.83
CA ARG A 62 -12.71 -10.39 -15.04
C ARG A 62 -11.36 -11.07 -14.81
N LEU A 63 -10.68 -10.78 -13.69
CA LEU A 63 -9.42 -11.44 -13.34
C LEU A 63 -9.61 -12.93 -13.04
N ARG A 64 -10.63 -13.29 -12.25
CA ARG A 64 -10.97 -14.69 -11.95
C ARG A 64 -11.28 -15.50 -13.21
N ALA A 65 -12.00 -14.92 -14.17
CA ALA A 65 -12.29 -15.59 -15.44
C ALA A 65 -11.01 -15.89 -16.24
N ARG A 66 -10.04 -14.95 -16.26
CA ARG A 66 -8.73 -15.16 -16.89
C ARG A 66 -7.93 -16.23 -16.16
N GLU A 67 -7.88 -16.18 -14.84
CA GLU A 67 -7.20 -17.19 -14.02
C GLU A 67 -7.79 -18.59 -14.29
N GLN A 68 -9.12 -18.73 -14.29
CA GLN A 68 -9.77 -20.00 -14.58
C GLN A 68 -9.47 -20.52 -16.00
N GLN A 69 -9.42 -19.64 -17.00
CA GLN A 69 -9.02 -20.03 -18.36
C GLN A 69 -7.57 -20.53 -18.39
N THR A 70 -6.65 -19.86 -17.70
CA THR A 70 -5.24 -20.29 -17.63
C THR A 70 -5.09 -21.63 -16.90
N LEU A 71 -5.85 -21.85 -15.81
CA LEU A 71 -5.86 -23.13 -15.10
C LEU A 71 -6.36 -24.25 -16.00
N ALA A 72 -7.47 -24.03 -16.73
CA ALA A 72 -7.99 -25.02 -17.66
C ALA A 72 -7.01 -25.34 -18.81
N GLU A 73 -6.28 -24.33 -19.31
CA GLU A 73 -5.24 -24.54 -20.32
C GLU A 73 -4.07 -25.37 -19.76
N ILE A 74 -3.61 -25.04 -18.55
CA ILE A 74 -2.54 -25.79 -17.87
C ILE A 74 -2.99 -27.23 -17.59
N GLU A 75 -4.22 -27.45 -17.12
CA GLU A 75 -4.78 -28.78 -16.89
C GLU A 75 -4.82 -29.60 -18.19
N LYS A 76 -5.23 -28.98 -19.31
CA LYS A 76 -5.20 -29.62 -20.62
C LYS A 76 -3.77 -29.96 -21.05
N LYS A 77 -2.80 -29.05 -20.85
CA LYS A 77 -1.38 -29.30 -21.15
C LYS A 77 -0.80 -30.41 -20.29
N LEU A 78 -1.21 -30.50 -19.02
CA LEU A 78 -0.80 -31.57 -18.13
C LEU A 78 -1.39 -32.91 -18.56
N ALA A 79 -2.64 -32.95 -19.03
CA ALA A 79 -3.26 -34.16 -19.59
C ALA A 79 -2.53 -34.63 -20.87
N GLU A 80 -2.25 -33.71 -21.82
CA GLU A 80 -1.48 -34.01 -23.04
C GLU A 80 -0.07 -34.55 -22.72
N ALA A 81 0.61 -33.97 -21.71
CA ALA A 81 1.93 -34.44 -21.26
C ALA A 81 1.87 -35.79 -20.53
N LYS A 82 0.76 -36.07 -19.82
CA LYS A 82 0.52 -37.35 -19.14
C LYS A 82 0.29 -38.50 -20.14
N ASP A 83 -0.38 -38.25 -21.26
CA ASP A 83 -0.62 -39.27 -22.29
C ASP A 83 0.65 -39.62 -23.10
N THR A 84 1.64 -38.73 -23.14
CA THR A 84 2.97 -38.99 -23.70
C THR A 84 3.93 -39.68 -22.72
N SER A 85 3.49 -39.91 -21.47
CA SER A 85 4.31 -40.51 -20.42
C SER A 85 3.53 -41.48 -19.53
N SER A 86 3.49 -42.75 -19.93
CA SER A 86 3.17 -43.90 -19.05
C SER A 86 4.44 -44.73 -18.82
N ALA A 87 4.97 -45.05 -17.63
CA ALA A 87 4.76 -44.68 -16.21
C ALA A 87 6.04 -45.17 -15.42
N PRO A 88 6.17 -45.07 -14.06
CA PRO A 88 5.30 -45.80 -13.17
C PRO A 88 4.61 -44.96 -12.09
N THR A 89 3.46 -45.54 -11.74
CA THR A 89 2.50 -45.23 -10.69
C THR A 89 3.04 -45.46 -9.28
N TYR A 90 2.62 -44.60 -8.35
CA TYR A 90 2.18 -45.06 -7.03
C TYR A 90 0.86 -44.36 -6.72
N ALA A 91 -0.19 -45.15 -6.53
CA ALA A 91 -1.50 -44.70 -6.12
C ALA A 91 -1.53 -44.51 -4.60
N SER A 92 -2.22 -43.46 -4.15
CA SER A 92 -2.87 -43.48 -2.84
C SER A 92 -4.12 -42.61 -2.86
N ALA A 93 -5.18 -43.21 -2.31
CA ALA A 93 -6.57 -42.79 -2.27
C ALA A 93 -6.80 -41.56 -1.35
N PRO A 94 -8.01 -40.94 -1.40
CA PRO A 94 -8.27 -39.66 -0.77
C PRO A 94 -8.55 -39.84 0.71
N SER A 95 -7.72 -39.23 1.56
CA SER A 95 -8.02 -39.07 2.97
C SER A 95 -8.25 -37.60 3.23
N THR A 96 -9.51 -37.27 3.47
CA THR A 96 -9.97 -35.99 4.03
C THR A 96 -9.22 -35.69 5.33
N ALA A 97 -8.17 -34.88 5.24
CA ALA A 97 -7.55 -34.25 6.39
C ALA A 97 -7.21 -32.82 5.98
N SER A 98 -7.97 -31.89 6.55
CA SER A 98 -7.89 -30.44 6.36
C SER A 98 -6.48 -29.93 6.67
N TYR A 99 -5.60 -29.91 5.68
CA TYR A 99 -4.27 -29.32 5.79
C TYR A 99 -4.37 -27.83 5.48
N TYR A 100 -4.50 -27.02 6.52
CA TYR A 100 -4.50 -25.57 6.39
C TYR A 100 -3.10 -25.10 5.97
N PRO A 101 -2.96 -24.31 4.90
CA PRO A 101 -1.69 -23.71 4.53
C PRO A 101 -1.28 -22.68 5.60
N PRO A 102 0.02 -22.61 5.99
CA PRO A 102 0.52 -21.55 6.87
C PRO A 102 0.31 -20.20 6.17
N GLY A 103 -0.61 -19.38 6.71
CA GLY A 103 -0.97 -18.08 6.15
C GLY A 103 -2.47 -17.86 5.89
N SER A 104 -3.35 -18.87 6.02
CA SER A 104 -4.80 -18.64 5.96
C SER A 104 -5.40 -18.38 7.35
N LEU A 105 -5.82 -17.14 7.59
CA LEU A 105 -6.60 -16.75 8.78
C LEU A 105 -8.05 -17.21 8.56
N ASN A 106 -8.34 -18.47 8.83
CA ASN A 106 -9.71 -18.97 8.89
C ASN A 106 -10.35 -18.49 10.20
N LEU A 107 -11.37 -17.63 10.12
CA LEU A 107 -12.09 -17.08 11.28
C LEU A 107 -13.01 -18.09 11.98
N ASP A 108 -13.08 -19.34 11.49
CA ASP A 108 -14.02 -20.37 11.94
C ASP A 108 -13.35 -21.51 12.74
N ALA A 109 -12.06 -21.39 13.10
CA ALA A 109 -11.39 -22.39 13.93
C ALA A 109 -11.86 -22.27 15.40
N PRO A 110 -12.26 -23.38 16.07
CA PRO A 110 -12.63 -23.36 17.48
C PRO A 110 -11.49 -22.77 18.33
N ARG A 111 -11.78 -21.69 19.05
CA ARG A 111 -10.85 -21.04 19.99
C ARG A 111 -10.31 -22.08 20.96
N ILE A 112 -9.05 -22.47 20.81
CA ILE A 112 -8.31 -23.16 21.87
C ILE A 112 -8.18 -22.13 23.01
N PRO A 113 -8.70 -22.41 24.22
CA PRO A 113 -8.58 -21.46 25.32
C PRO A 113 -7.09 -21.28 25.65
N PHE A 114 -6.65 -20.02 25.59
CA PHE A 114 -5.35 -19.58 26.09
C PHE A 114 -5.32 -19.74 27.61
N ALA A 115 -5.06 -20.96 28.08
CA ALA A 115 -4.72 -21.24 29.48
C ALA A 115 -3.22 -21.46 29.56
N GLY A 116 -2.59 -20.71 30.47
CA GLY A 116 -1.15 -20.58 30.64
C GLY A 116 -0.40 -21.91 30.69
N ARG A 117 0.75 -21.93 30.02
CA ARG A 117 1.73 -23.01 30.07
C ARG A 117 2.46 -22.93 31.41
N GLU A 118 1.78 -23.35 32.46
CA GLU A 118 2.41 -23.88 33.68
C GLU A 118 2.97 -25.26 33.33
N ASN A 119 4.23 -25.49 33.69
CA ASN A 119 4.93 -26.76 33.46
C ASN A 119 4.31 -27.87 34.32
N TYR A 120 3.57 -28.78 33.70
CA TYR A 120 3.25 -30.08 34.29
C TYR A 120 3.97 -31.16 33.49
N TYR A 121 4.90 -31.84 34.15
CA TYR A 121 5.51 -33.06 33.67
C TYR A 121 4.42 -34.14 33.55
N ALA A 122 4.03 -34.46 32.32
CA ALA A 122 3.28 -35.68 32.02
C ALA A 122 4.27 -36.77 31.61
N ALA A 123 4.17 -37.92 32.29
CA ALA A 123 5.02 -39.10 32.12
C ALA A 123 5.07 -39.61 30.66
N PRO A 124 6.20 -40.19 30.22
CA PRO A 124 6.37 -40.62 28.83
C PRO A 124 5.58 -41.90 28.55
N PRO A 125 4.66 -41.94 27.56
CA PRO A 125 4.28 -43.20 26.96
C PRO A 125 5.41 -43.70 26.05
N ALA A 126 5.57 -45.02 26.07
CA ALA A 126 6.66 -45.79 25.51
C ALA A 126 6.94 -45.55 24.01
N ALA A 127 8.20 -45.82 23.68
CA ALA A 127 8.81 -45.91 22.36
C ALA A 127 7.85 -46.09 21.17
N VAL A 128 7.76 -45.05 20.34
CA VAL A 128 7.57 -45.21 18.91
C VAL A 128 8.79 -44.60 18.24
N GLU A 129 9.56 -45.46 17.57
CA GLU A 129 10.72 -45.08 16.78
C GLU A 129 10.33 -44.00 15.77
N ALA A 130 10.83 -42.79 16.01
CA ALA A 130 10.76 -41.71 15.05
C ALA A 130 11.68 -42.06 13.89
N ALA A 131 11.13 -42.69 12.84
CA ALA A 131 11.78 -42.71 11.54
C ALA A 131 11.92 -41.26 11.07
N GLN A 132 13.13 -40.72 11.17
CA GLN A 132 13.49 -39.44 10.55
C GLN A 132 13.29 -39.55 9.05
N GLN A 133 12.21 -38.98 8.53
CA GLN A 133 12.13 -38.60 7.13
C GLN A 133 12.85 -37.25 6.96
N PRO A 134 13.69 -37.09 5.92
CA PRO A 134 14.54 -35.93 5.79
C PRO A 134 13.68 -34.67 5.64
N ILE A 135 13.78 -33.78 6.63
CA ILE A 135 13.54 -32.34 6.43
C ILE A 135 14.18 -32.01 5.10
N ASN A 136 13.44 -31.38 4.17
CA ASN A 136 13.95 -30.86 2.91
C ASN A 136 15.23 -30.05 3.19
N ARG A 137 16.36 -30.74 3.20
CA ARG A 137 17.69 -30.27 3.59
C ARG A 137 18.37 -29.56 2.43
N GLU A 138 17.65 -29.38 1.33
CA GLU A 138 18.12 -28.73 0.11
C GLU A 138 17.81 -27.22 0.07
N LEU A 139 17.21 -26.66 1.14
CA LEU A 139 17.42 -25.23 1.45
C LEU A 139 18.52 -25.14 2.50
N SER A 140 19.73 -25.44 2.05
CA SER A 140 20.94 -25.33 2.87
C SER A 140 21.12 -23.88 3.32
N ARG A 141 21.67 -23.68 4.54
CA ARG A 141 22.04 -22.34 5.04
C ARG A 141 22.87 -21.55 4.03
N GLU A 142 23.68 -22.26 3.25
CA GLU A 142 24.49 -21.71 2.17
C GLU A 142 23.66 -21.16 1.00
N SER A 143 22.56 -21.82 0.59
CA SER A 143 21.69 -21.32 -0.49
C SER A 143 20.93 -20.06 -0.05
N VAL A 144 20.47 -20.04 1.20
CA VAL A 144 19.80 -18.88 1.78
C VAL A 144 20.77 -17.70 1.89
N ASN A 145 22.01 -17.95 2.31
CA ASN A 145 23.02 -16.89 2.36
C ASN A 145 23.37 -16.37 0.96
N SER A 146 23.49 -17.23 -0.05
CA SER A 146 23.73 -16.79 -1.43
C SER A 146 22.56 -15.98 -1.99
N GLU A 147 21.32 -16.38 -1.72
CA GLU A 147 20.13 -15.61 -2.13
C GLU A 147 20.08 -14.24 -1.43
N ILE A 148 20.45 -14.18 -0.15
CA ILE A 148 20.54 -12.92 0.60
C ILE A 148 21.62 -12.00 -0.01
N GLU A 149 22.77 -12.54 -0.39
CA GLU A 149 23.85 -11.77 -1.04
C GLU A 149 23.43 -11.27 -2.43
N GLU A 150 22.77 -12.11 -3.24
CA GLU A 150 22.21 -11.69 -4.53
C GLU A 150 21.14 -10.61 -4.38
N LEU A 151 20.26 -10.73 -3.38
CA LEU A 151 19.24 -9.72 -3.09
C LEU A 151 19.88 -8.43 -2.61
N ARG A 152 20.93 -8.48 -1.77
CA ARG A 152 21.70 -7.30 -1.37
C ARG A 152 22.36 -6.63 -2.57
N ALA A 153 23.01 -7.39 -3.45
CA ALA A 153 23.61 -6.84 -4.67
C ALA A 153 22.57 -6.20 -5.60
N LYS A 154 21.39 -6.82 -5.76
CA LYS A 154 20.26 -6.26 -6.51
C LYS A 154 19.67 -5.01 -5.85
N LEU A 155 19.67 -4.93 -4.53
CA LEU A 155 19.21 -3.77 -3.76
C LEU A 155 20.22 -2.62 -3.78
N GLU A 156 21.52 -2.91 -3.77
CA GLU A 156 22.60 -1.92 -3.92
C GLU A 156 22.68 -1.38 -5.34
N GLY A 157 22.40 -2.21 -6.35
CA GLY A 157 22.26 -1.80 -7.75
C GLY A 157 21.06 -0.89 -8.01
N ARG A 158 20.04 -0.91 -7.13
CA ARG A 158 19.00 0.11 -7.11
C ARG A 158 19.55 1.34 -6.40
N LYS A 159 19.87 2.37 -7.19
CA LYS A 159 20.28 3.70 -6.69
C LYS A 159 19.41 4.08 -5.51
N LYS A 160 20.01 4.18 -4.31
CA LYS A 160 19.38 4.72 -3.11
C LYS A 160 18.62 5.98 -3.54
N LEU A 161 17.30 5.95 -3.41
CA LEU A 161 16.41 7.01 -3.84
C LEU A 161 16.72 8.24 -2.97
N VAL A 162 17.63 9.09 -3.46
CA VAL A 162 18.07 10.35 -2.87
C VAL A 162 18.51 10.19 -1.41
N GLU A 163 19.82 10.13 -1.17
CA GLU A 163 20.34 10.26 0.20
C GLU A 163 19.75 11.51 0.84
N ILE A 164 19.02 11.30 1.95
CA ILE A 164 18.39 12.38 2.69
C ILE A 164 19.53 13.27 3.19
N ASP A 165 19.42 14.57 2.92
CA ASP A 165 20.43 15.53 3.32
C ASP A 165 20.68 15.45 4.84
N ALA A 166 21.94 15.42 5.25
CA ALA A 166 22.34 15.29 6.65
C ALA A 166 21.74 16.39 7.56
N GLY A 167 21.40 17.56 6.99
CA GLY A 167 20.70 18.63 7.70
C GLY A 167 19.29 18.22 8.16
N ILE A 168 18.57 17.45 7.35
CA ILE A 168 17.21 16.99 7.68
C ILE A 168 17.24 15.85 8.67
N GLU A 169 18.21 14.94 8.56
CA GLU A 169 18.36 13.87 9.54
C GLU A 169 18.66 14.43 10.93
N LYS A 170 19.50 15.48 10.99
CA LYS A 170 19.78 16.22 12.22
C LYS A 170 18.52 16.93 12.75
N ALA A 171 17.84 17.72 11.92
CA ALA A 171 16.63 18.44 12.33
C ALA A 171 15.51 17.48 12.80
N ARG A 172 15.37 16.33 12.14
CA ARG A 172 14.47 15.25 12.57
C ARG A 172 14.87 14.71 13.94
N SER A 173 16.16 14.46 14.15
CA SER A 173 16.66 13.96 15.44
C SER A 173 16.41 14.96 16.57
N ASP A 174 16.53 16.26 16.32
CA ASP A 174 16.31 17.33 17.29
C ASP A 174 14.83 17.43 17.69
N VAL A 175 13.91 17.35 16.71
CA VAL A 175 12.46 17.30 16.98
C VAL A 175 12.11 16.08 17.83
N VAL A 176 12.63 14.90 17.45
CA VAL A 176 12.34 13.66 18.16
C VAL A 176 12.95 13.68 19.57
N SER A 177 14.13 14.27 19.75
CA SER A 177 14.77 14.45 21.04
C SER A 177 13.93 15.37 21.94
N CYS A 178 13.49 16.53 21.43
CA CYS A 178 12.67 17.47 22.18
C CYS A 178 11.32 16.85 22.58
N LEU A 179 10.66 16.14 21.66
CA LEU A 179 9.38 15.50 21.94
C LEU A 179 9.51 14.39 22.99
N ARG A 180 10.60 13.63 22.99
CA ARG A 180 10.88 12.62 24.03
C ARG A 180 11.16 13.22 25.40
N LEU A 181 11.79 14.39 25.44
CA LEU A 181 12.00 15.12 26.70
C LEU A 181 10.70 15.74 27.20
N ASN A 182 9.79 16.12 26.29
CA ASN A 182 8.53 16.81 26.57
C ASN A 182 7.30 16.01 26.11
N ASP A 183 7.21 14.74 26.48
CA ASP A 183 6.13 13.82 26.03
C ASP A 183 4.71 14.32 26.36
N ARG A 184 4.56 15.14 27.40
CA ARG A 184 3.27 15.71 27.83
C ARG A 184 3.07 17.16 27.40
N ARG A 185 4.07 17.80 26.78
CA ARG A 185 4.05 19.21 26.38
C ARG A 185 4.66 19.40 24.98
N PRO A 186 4.00 18.88 23.93
CA PRO A 186 4.53 18.97 22.56
C PRO A 186 4.63 20.42 22.04
N LEU A 187 3.91 21.37 22.65
CA LEU A 187 3.97 22.79 22.28
C LEU A 187 5.30 23.46 22.64
N ASP A 188 6.11 22.88 23.54
CA ASP A 188 7.42 23.45 23.91
C ASP A 188 8.48 23.26 22.81
N CYS A 189 8.25 22.31 21.90
CA CYS A 189 9.17 21.91 20.81
C CYS A 189 8.90 22.58 19.46
N TRP A 190 8.21 23.73 19.47
CA TRP A 190 7.76 24.39 18.25
C TRP A 190 8.91 24.91 17.39
N LYS A 191 10.04 25.32 18.01
CA LYS A 191 11.21 25.85 17.30
C LYS A 191 11.91 24.78 16.48
N GLU A 192 12.04 23.59 17.04
CA GLU A 192 12.63 22.41 16.41
C GLU A 192 11.76 21.98 15.22
N VAL A 193 10.44 22.04 15.38
CA VAL A 193 9.49 21.74 14.29
C VAL A 193 9.58 22.79 13.17
N GLU A 194 9.72 24.08 13.50
CA GLU A 194 9.94 25.13 12.48
C GLU A 194 11.26 24.94 11.73
N ALA A 195 12.34 24.62 12.45
CA ALA A 195 13.63 24.34 11.84
C ALA A 195 13.56 23.13 10.89
N PHE A 196 12.88 22.06 11.30
CA PHE A 196 12.64 20.88 10.44
C PHE A 196 11.82 21.24 9.20
N LYS A 197 10.74 22.00 9.35
CA LYS A 197 9.91 22.45 8.22
C LYS A 197 10.72 23.26 7.21
N LYS A 198 11.62 24.13 7.68
CA LYS A 198 12.48 24.93 6.80
C LYS A 198 13.43 24.05 5.97
N GLU A 199 14.04 23.05 6.59
CA GLU A 199 14.93 22.12 5.89
C GLU A 199 14.18 21.23 4.89
N VAL A 200 12.96 20.79 5.24
CA VAL A 200 12.10 20.05 4.33
C VAL A 200 11.69 20.91 3.14
N ALA A 201 11.27 22.16 3.36
CA ALA A 201 10.91 23.09 2.29
C ALA A 201 12.08 23.29 1.29
N ARG A 202 13.32 23.40 1.78
CA ARG A 202 14.52 23.49 0.93
C ARG A 202 14.70 22.27 0.02
N LEU A 203 14.44 21.06 0.53
CA LEU A 203 14.50 19.84 -0.30
C LEU A 203 13.31 19.72 -1.25
N GLU A 204 12.12 20.11 -0.81
CA GLU A 204 10.91 20.10 -1.62
C GLU A 204 11.03 21.05 -2.80
N GLU A 205 11.56 22.26 -2.62
CA GLU A 205 11.85 23.21 -3.70
C GLU A 205 12.73 22.56 -4.79
N GLY A 206 13.87 21.96 -4.39
CA GLY A 206 14.77 21.30 -5.34
C GLY A 206 14.19 20.02 -5.97
N PHE A 207 13.21 19.38 -5.32
CA PHE A 207 12.47 18.26 -5.91
C PHE A 207 11.43 18.75 -6.92
N VAL A 208 10.65 19.78 -6.56
CA VAL A 208 9.63 20.38 -7.42
C VAL A 208 10.28 20.95 -8.69
N ASP A 209 11.41 21.66 -8.56
CA ASP A 209 12.17 22.17 -9.72
C ASP A 209 12.62 21.05 -10.67
N ARG A 210 12.95 19.87 -10.16
CA ARG A 210 13.35 18.72 -10.98
C ARG A 210 12.18 18.03 -11.67
N ILE A 211 11.00 18.06 -11.07
CA ILE A 211 9.81 17.36 -11.56
C ILE A 211 8.97 18.23 -12.49
N VAL A 212 8.96 19.54 -12.26
CA VAL A 212 8.14 20.51 -13.01
C VAL A 212 8.97 21.29 -14.04
N GLY A 213 10.28 21.47 -13.81
CA GLY A 213 11.22 22.12 -14.74
C GLY A 213 11.84 21.17 -15.75
#